data_AF-A0A2H0PIQ1-F1
#
_entry.id   AF-A0A2H0PIQ1-F1
#
_cell.length_a   1.000
_cell.length_b   1.000
_cell.length_c   1.000
_cell.angle_alpha   90.00
_cell.angle_beta   90.00
_cell.angle_gamma   90.00
#
_symmetry.space_group_name_H-M   'P 1'
#
loop_
_entity.id
_entity.type
_entity.pdbx_description
1 polymer ?
#
loop_
_entity_poly.entity_id
_entity_poly.type
_entity_poly.pdbx_seq_one_letter_code
_entity_poly.pdbx_strand_id
1 'polypeptide(L)'
;MDPETSHIYIQCGRTGGNALNVAISHIFPFNELSYKYGSAERNVPDLTVLTEKLKSDFKPVVLGHLPFGIHRELDRPYRYFASFREPISRILSSFHAWSPNLTSADISKEELNDLICQYIEDSFDCSNGMTKMIRGYHFDNKRNIAFDFLKNQEISNDIEVTEDDYKIALGHLKNEVGCVLIQGYHAVNSVLTQEFLDCAPLYSVTFQGYNRRKFRLDRKFISESTMKMIRERNHWDFKLYDEAFKIFTLEKERLQRDHPEYLELIAMIDGICTSPDGASAMPVAVFEHRLVMATNLLLQKKRRDLVVGLCLLLAIRPEYRRAFQARIREILMKIGTPEDLKSFDELENGKREVSTFRDSLEVFQASSAFKSDRHLNA
;
A
#
# COMPACT_ATOMS: atom_id res chain seq x y z
N MET A 1 -17.62 3.72 -4.69
CA MET A 1 -17.46 4.15 -3.28
C MET A 1 -18.77 4.73 -2.72
N ASP A 2 -19.12 4.40 -1.47
CA ASP A 2 -20.19 5.09 -0.73
C ASP A 2 -19.80 6.57 -0.48
N PRO A 3 -20.53 7.53 -1.06
CA PRO A 3 -20.19 8.95 -0.95
C PRO A 3 -20.43 9.53 0.45
N GLU A 4 -21.02 8.80 1.39
CA GLU A 4 -21.27 9.30 2.75
C GLU A 4 -20.20 8.85 3.76
N THR A 5 -19.38 7.85 3.39
CA THR A 5 -18.40 7.23 4.28
C THR A 5 -16.97 7.72 4.02
N SER A 6 -16.29 8.19 5.07
CA SER A 6 -14.86 8.51 5.02
C SER A 6 -13.99 7.27 5.26
N HIS A 7 -13.05 7.01 4.35
CA HIS A 7 -12.10 5.91 4.43
C HIS A 7 -10.78 6.41 4.99
N ILE A 8 -10.36 5.90 6.13
CA ILE A 8 -9.20 6.39 6.86
C ILE A 8 -8.08 5.34 6.82
N TYR A 9 -6.94 5.72 6.27
CA TYR A 9 -5.74 4.90 6.25
C TYR A 9 -4.85 5.21 7.44
N ILE A 10 -4.66 4.23 8.33
CA ILE A 10 -3.65 4.28 9.39
C ILE A 10 -2.32 3.78 8.81
N GLN A 11 -1.47 4.72 8.38
CA GLN A 11 -0.11 4.41 7.96
C GLN A 11 0.80 4.24 9.18
N CYS A 12 0.97 2.99 9.63
CA CYS A 12 2.03 2.68 10.57
C CYS A 12 3.41 2.96 9.93
N GLY A 13 4.38 3.44 10.71
CA GLY A 13 5.69 3.81 10.18
C GLY A 13 6.40 2.68 9.44
N ARG A 14 6.95 2.99 8.25
CA ARG A 14 7.82 2.09 7.46
C ARG A 14 7.17 0.81 6.94
N THR A 15 5.86 0.84 6.70
CA THR A 15 5.05 -0.28 6.21
C THR A 15 4.78 -0.27 4.70
N GLY A 16 5.41 0.66 3.96
CA GLY A 16 5.18 0.86 2.53
C GLY A 16 4.07 1.86 2.21
N GLY A 17 3.50 2.53 3.22
CA GLY A 17 2.37 3.44 3.04
C GLY A 17 2.61 4.63 2.12
N ASN A 18 3.84 5.15 1.98
CA ASN A 18 4.11 6.21 1.01
C ASN A 18 3.82 5.77 -0.43
N ALA A 19 4.16 4.54 -0.80
CA ALA A 19 3.88 4.02 -2.14
C ALA A 19 2.37 3.86 -2.35
N LEU A 20 1.66 3.39 -1.32
CA LEU A 20 0.20 3.26 -1.35
C LEU A 20 -0.50 4.63 -1.43
N ASN A 21 -0.05 5.62 -0.65
CA ASN A 21 -0.59 6.98 -0.69
C ASN A 21 -0.48 7.59 -2.08
N VAL A 22 0.65 7.41 -2.76
CA VAL A 22 0.85 7.85 -4.14
C VAL A 22 -0.05 7.06 -5.08
N ALA A 23 -0.15 5.73 -4.94
CA ALA A 23 -1.07 4.95 -5.77
C ALA A 23 -2.53 5.44 -5.64
N ILE A 24 -2.99 5.71 -4.41
CA ILE A 24 -4.34 6.23 -4.15
C ILE A 24 -4.49 7.67 -4.68
N SER A 25 -3.45 8.51 -4.59
CA SER A 25 -3.52 9.91 -5.07
C SER A 25 -3.69 10.04 -6.58
N HIS A 26 -3.39 8.98 -7.32
CA HIS A 26 -3.60 8.91 -8.77
C HIS A 26 -5.02 8.45 -9.14
N ILE A 27 -5.74 7.85 -8.20
CA ILE A 27 -7.10 7.37 -8.47
C ILE A 27 -8.12 8.44 -8.12
N PHE A 28 -7.96 9.06 -6.96
CA PHE A 28 -8.93 10.03 -6.46
C PHE A 28 -8.48 11.44 -6.82
N PRO A 29 -9.40 12.31 -7.26
CA PRO A 29 -9.09 13.70 -7.50
C PRO A 29 -8.73 14.41 -6.20
N PHE A 30 -7.98 15.51 -6.30
CA PHE A 30 -7.41 16.20 -5.14
C PHE A 30 -8.48 16.71 -4.15
N ASN A 31 -9.65 17.08 -4.62
CA ASN A 31 -10.77 17.52 -3.78
C ASN A 31 -11.39 16.37 -2.97
N GLU A 32 -11.11 15.11 -3.30
CA GLU A 32 -11.60 13.93 -2.58
C GLU A 32 -10.59 13.37 -1.56
N LEU A 33 -9.41 13.98 -1.46
CA LEU A 33 -8.31 13.46 -0.65
C LEU A 33 -7.90 14.43 0.45
N SER A 34 -7.68 13.88 1.65
CA SER A 34 -6.93 14.54 2.72
C SER A 34 -5.68 13.75 3.07
N TYR A 35 -4.55 14.44 3.17
CA TYR A 35 -3.25 13.82 3.46
C TYR A 35 -2.60 14.42 4.70
N LYS A 36 -2.06 13.52 5.51
CA LYS A 36 -1.07 13.82 6.55
C LYS A 36 0.17 12.98 6.29
N TYR A 37 1.04 13.37 5.35
CA TYR A 37 2.49 13.05 5.38
C TYR A 37 3.35 13.80 4.35
N GLY A 38 4.61 14.08 4.74
CA GLY A 38 5.50 15.08 4.15
C GLY A 38 6.41 14.63 3.00
N SER A 39 5.88 14.06 1.91
CA SER A 39 6.72 13.81 0.71
C SER A 39 6.03 13.99 -0.65
N ALA A 40 4.89 14.68 -0.71
CA ALA A 40 4.24 14.98 -1.98
C ALA A 40 3.89 16.46 -2.07
N GLU A 41 4.89 17.36 -2.11
CA GLU A 41 4.78 18.80 -2.43
C GLU A 41 3.66 19.63 -1.76
N ARG A 42 2.93 19.06 -0.80
CA ARG A 42 1.64 19.55 -0.28
C ARG A 42 1.58 19.17 1.19
N ASN A 43 2.45 19.82 1.96
CA ASN A 43 2.44 19.75 3.42
C ASN A 43 1.12 20.34 3.92
N VAL A 44 0.19 19.51 4.42
CA VAL A 44 -0.72 20.00 5.46
C VAL A 44 0.13 20.03 6.73
N PRO A 45 0.58 21.22 7.18
CA PRO A 45 1.54 21.31 8.24
C PRO A 45 0.73 21.36 9.54
N ASP A 46 0.77 20.28 10.33
CA ASP A 46 0.07 20.11 11.62
C ASP A 46 -1.25 19.32 11.51
N LEU A 47 -1.39 18.38 12.44
CA LEU A 47 -2.61 17.64 12.72
C LEU A 47 -3.78 18.58 13.02
N THR A 48 -3.56 19.69 13.73
CA THR A 48 -4.60 20.68 14.06
C THR A 48 -5.23 21.25 12.78
N VAL A 49 -4.42 21.57 11.77
CA VAL A 49 -4.90 22.06 10.48
C VAL A 49 -5.65 20.97 9.73
N LEU A 50 -5.20 19.71 9.83
CA LEU A 50 -5.92 18.58 9.25
C LEU A 50 -7.30 18.42 9.90
N THR A 51 -7.40 18.44 11.22
CA THR A 51 -8.67 18.23 11.93
C THR A 51 -9.67 19.35 11.64
N GLU A 52 -9.22 20.61 11.58
CA GLU A 52 -10.05 21.74 11.13
C GLU A 52 -10.55 21.57 9.68
N LYS A 53 -9.70 21.09 8.78
CA LYS A 53 -10.09 20.79 7.39
C LYS A 53 -11.07 19.63 7.30
N LEU A 54 -10.88 18.59 8.08
CA LEU A 54 -11.76 17.43 8.11
C LEU A 54 -13.18 17.78 8.60
N LYS A 55 -13.31 18.78 9.47
CA LYS A 55 -14.60 19.34 9.91
C LYS A 55 -15.30 20.21 8.85
N SER A 56 -14.52 20.93 8.04
CA SER A 56 -15.04 21.96 7.14
C SER A 56 -15.27 21.50 5.69
N ASP A 57 -14.59 20.44 5.24
CA ASP A 57 -14.66 19.97 3.84
C ASP A 57 -14.82 18.44 3.77
N PHE A 58 -15.66 17.98 2.83
CA PHE A 58 -15.92 16.54 2.69
C PHE A 58 -14.76 15.85 1.96
N LYS A 59 -14.20 14.81 2.60
CA LYS A 59 -13.11 14.00 2.03
C LYS A 59 -13.46 12.51 2.13
N PRO A 60 -13.74 11.84 1.00
CA PRO A 60 -13.93 10.40 0.94
C PRO A 60 -12.76 9.60 1.48
N VAL A 61 -11.53 10.10 1.32
CA VAL A 61 -10.32 9.34 1.62
C VAL A 61 -9.33 10.20 2.42
N VAL A 62 -8.94 9.71 3.61
CA VAL A 62 -8.03 10.39 4.54
C VAL A 62 -6.80 9.51 4.79
N LEU A 63 -5.61 10.00 4.43
CA LEU A 63 -4.41 9.18 4.32
C LEU A 63 -3.24 9.71 5.14
N GLY A 64 -2.45 8.80 5.71
CA GLY A 64 -1.14 9.12 6.26
C GLY A 64 -0.93 8.60 7.68
N HIS A 65 0.03 9.20 8.40
CA HIS A 65 0.34 8.77 9.77
C HIS A 65 -0.66 9.35 10.76
N LEU A 66 -1.84 8.77 10.70
CA LEU A 66 -2.99 9.08 11.52
C LEU A 66 -3.10 8.00 12.59
N PRO A 67 -3.11 8.35 13.88
CA PRO A 67 -3.42 7.38 14.91
C PRO A 67 -4.90 6.99 14.82
N PHE A 68 -5.23 5.84 15.41
CA PHE A 68 -6.61 5.51 15.69
C PHE A 68 -7.28 6.60 16.55
N GLY A 69 -8.56 6.87 16.31
CA GLY A 69 -9.31 7.93 17.01
C GLY A 69 -9.49 9.22 16.22
N ILE A 70 -8.78 9.41 15.10
CA ILE A 70 -8.96 10.59 14.23
C ILE A 70 -10.40 10.73 13.68
N HIS A 71 -11.16 9.63 13.60
CA HIS A 71 -12.55 9.64 13.18
C HIS A 71 -13.45 10.49 14.09
N ARG A 72 -13.05 10.77 15.34
CA ARG A 72 -13.80 11.63 16.27
C ARG A 72 -13.87 13.08 15.80
N GLU A 73 -13.03 13.45 14.84
CA GLU A 73 -13.03 14.75 14.19
C GLU A 73 -13.90 14.77 12.92
N LEU A 74 -14.59 13.65 12.62
CA LEU A 74 -15.50 13.49 11.50
C LEU A 74 -16.94 13.37 12.01
N ASP A 75 -17.85 14.17 11.45
CA ASP A 75 -19.27 14.11 11.79
C ASP A 75 -20.05 13.11 10.90
N ARG A 76 -19.44 11.98 10.54
CA ARG A 76 -19.99 11.03 9.55
C ARG A 76 -19.47 9.59 9.70
N PRO A 77 -20.07 8.61 9.01
CA PRO A 77 -19.58 7.24 8.99
C PRO A 77 -18.14 7.14 8.50
N TYR A 78 -17.40 6.19 9.06
CA TYR A 78 -16.01 5.98 8.73
C TYR A 78 -15.69 4.50 8.59
N ARG A 79 -14.61 4.19 7.87
CA ARG A 79 -14.02 2.85 7.81
C ARG A 79 -12.51 2.96 7.86
N TYR A 80 -11.87 2.15 8.71
CA TYR A 80 -10.43 2.10 8.79
C TYR A 80 -9.83 1.01 7.92
N PHE A 81 -8.67 1.32 7.35
CA PHE A 81 -7.73 0.33 6.85
C PHE A 81 -6.32 0.67 7.34
N ALA A 82 -5.49 -0.34 7.53
CA ALA A 82 -4.17 -0.16 8.11
C ALA A 82 -3.15 -1.08 7.48
N SER A 83 -1.89 -0.65 7.43
CA SER A 83 -0.79 -1.44 6.91
C SER A 83 0.21 -1.78 8.00
N PHE A 84 0.67 -3.03 8.01
CA PHE A 84 1.62 -3.55 8.98
C PHE A 84 2.86 -4.10 8.29
N ARG A 85 3.92 -4.30 9.08
CA ARG A 85 5.17 -4.91 8.63
C ARG A 85 5.78 -5.69 9.78
N GLU A 86 6.44 -6.79 9.45
CA GLU A 86 7.16 -7.59 10.44
C GLU A 86 8.09 -6.68 11.28
N PRO A 87 8.03 -6.74 12.62
CA PRO A 87 8.64 -5.73 13.49
C PRO A 87 10.13 -5.52 13.27
N ILE A 88 10.95 -6.57 13.15
CA ILE A 88 12.40 -6.40 12.91
C ILE A 88 12.62 -5.64 11.59
N SER A 89 11.95 -6.07 10.53
CA SER A 89 12.07 -5.46 9.21
C SER A 89 11.60 -4.00 9.22
N ARG A 90 10.59 -3.66 10.03
CA ARG A 90 10.11 -2.29 10.25
C ARG A 90 11.17 -1.45 10.94
N ILE A 91 11.74 -1.91 12.05
CA ILE A 91 12.75 -1.19 12.84
C ILE A 91 14.01 -0.94 12.01
N LEU A 92 14.57 -1.96 11.36
CA LEU A 92 15.76 -1.80 10.51
C LEU A 92 15.50 -0.83 9.35
N SER A 93 14.29 -0.87 8.78
CA SER A 93 13.90 0.07 7.73
C SER A 93 13.71 1.50 8.24
N SER A 94 13.34 1.67 9.51
CA SER A 94 13.24 2.97 10.19
C SER A 94 14.61 3.55 10.47
N PHE A 95 15.49 2.75 11.08
CA PHE A 95 16.88 3.13 11.34
C PHE A 95 17.59 3.58 10.06
N HIS A 96 17.48 2.82 8.98
CA HIS A 96 18.06 3.19 7.69
C HIS A 96 17.41 4.45 7.05
N ALA A 97 16.18 4.81 7.42
CA ALA A 97 15.60 6.08 7.00
C ALA A 97 16.12 7.26 7.82
N TRP A 98 16.36 7.05 9.12
CA TRP A 98 16.96 8.02 10.02
C TRP A 98 18.43 8.29 9.65
N SER A 99 19.18 7.27 9.26
CA SER A 99 20.57 7.39 8.82
C SER A 99 20.78 6.88 7.38
N PRO A 100 20.32 7.63 6.36
CA PRO A 100 20.32 7.16 4.96
C PRO A 100 21.70 7.06 4.32
N ASN A 101 22.71 7.75 4.87
CA ASN A 101 24.08 7.78 4.36
C ASN A 101 24.98 6.74 5.03
N LEU A 102 24.49 6.05 6.07
CA LEU A 102 25.27 5.05 6.78
C LEU A 102 25.27 3.75 5.97
N THR A 103 26.38 3.47 5.30
CA THR A 103 26.57 2.18 4.65
C THR A 103 27.37 1.26 5.58
N SER A 104 27.16 -0.05 5.48
CA SER A 104 27.93 -1.04 6.25
C SER A 104 29.42 -1.09 5.86
N ALA A 105 29.85 -0.30 4.86
CA ALA A 105 31.25 -0.15 4.50
C ALA A 105 31.95 0.96 5.31
N ASP A 106 31.19 1.85 5.94
CA ASP A 106 31.72 3.06 6.59
C ASP A 106 31.96 2.90 8.09
N ILE A 107 31.36 1.87 8.71
CA ILE A 107 31.44 1.61 10.15
C ILE A 107 31.59 0.13 10.45
N SER A 108 32.19 -0.20 11.59
CA SER A 108 32.28 -1.58 12.07
C SER A 108 30.90 -2.17 12.39
N LYS A 109 30.83 -3.50 12.47
CA LYS A 109 29.59 -4.19 12.82
C LYS A 109 29.15 -3.82 14.24
N GLU A 110 30.10 -3.68 15.15
CA GLU A 110 29.87 -3.31 16.55
C GLU A 110 29.27 -1.91 16.64
N GLU A 111 29.89 -0.91 16.02
CA GLU A 111 29.38 0.48 16.00
C GLU A 111 27.98 0.57 15.38
N LEU A 112 27.70 -0.19 14.32
CA LEU A 112 26.37 -0.25 13.70
C LEU A 112 25.32 -0.74 14.70
N ASN A 113 25.65 -1.78 15.46
CA ASN A 113 24.74 -2.38 16.42
C ASN A 113 24.48 -1.43 17.61
N ASP A 114 25.51 -0.72 18.09
CA ASP A 114 25.37 0.28 19.14
C ASP A 114 24.47 1.45 18.71
N LEU A 115 24.65 1.96 17.48
CA LEU A 115 23.79 3.00 16.91
C LEU A 115 22.34 2.55 16.77
N ILE A 116 22.10 1.29 16.39
CA ILE A 116 20.74 0.73 16.31
C ILE A 116 20.12 0.67 17.71
N CYS A 117 20.86 0.20 18.71
CA CYS A 117 20.40 0.13 20.10
C CYS A 117 20.02 1.53 20.60
N GLN A 118 20.89 2.52 20.44
CA GLN A 118 20.62 3.92 20.81
C GLN A 118 19.36 4.45 20.12
N TYR A 119 19.25 4.23 18.80
CA TYR A 119 18.08 4.68 18.04
C TYR A 119 16.77 4.06 18.54
N ILE A 120 16.79 2.79 18.97
CA ILE A 120 15.60 2.12 19.54
C ILE A 120 15.18 2.77 20.87
N GLU A 121 16.14 3.23 21.67
CA GLU A 121 15.86 3.87 22.97
C GLU A 121 15.30 5.29 22.80
N ASP A 122 15.82 6.04 21.83
CA ASP A 122 15.46 7.45 21.64
C ASP A 122 14.18 7.65 20.81
N SER A 123 13.77 6.66 20.02
CA SER A 123 12.70 6.82 19.03
C SER A 123 11.33 6.30 19.51
N PHE A 124 10.36 7.21 19.64
CA PHE A 124 8.97 6.91 19.99
C PHE A 124 8.37 5.77 19.15
N ASP A 125 8.59 5.83 17.83
CA ASP A 125 8.04 4.89 16.84
C ASP A 125 8.79 3.54 16.82
N CYS A 126 9.95 3.44 17.46
CA CYS A 126 10.79 2.23 17.46
C CYS A 126 10.57 1.31 18.66
N SER A 127 9.73 1.72 19.60
CA SER A 127 9.26 0.90 20.71
C SER A 127 7.75 0.72 20.61
N ASN A 128 7.33 -0.43 20.08
CA ASN A 128 5.92 -0.79 19.88
C ASN A 128 5.12 0.21 19.03
N GLY A 129 5.74 0.80 18.00
CA GLY A 129 5.16 1.87 17.19
C GLY A 129 3.87 1.49 16.46
N MET A 130 3.70 0.24 16.00
CA MET A 130 2.43 -0.18 15.37
C MET A 130 1.33 -0.26 16.42
N THR A 131 1.63 -0.80 17.60
CA THR A 131 0.70 -0.90 18.72
C THR A 131 0.27 0.48 19.21
N LYS A 132 1.22 1.41 19.38
CA LYS A 132 0.95 2.81 19.72
C LYS A 132 -0.03 3.45 18.73
N MET A 133 0.24 3.32 17.42
CA MET A 133 -0.61 3.90 16.37
C MET A 133 -2.05 3.35 16.37
N ILE A 134 -2.21 2.03 16.47
CA ILE A 134 -3.54 1.38 16.49
C ILE A 134 -4.26 1.62 17.82
N ARG A 135 -3.53 1.81 18.92
CA ARG A 135 -4.11 2.23 20.21
C ARG A 135 -4.56 3.69 20.22
N GLY A 136 -4.05 4.52 19.31
CA GLY A 136 -4.39 5.95 19.24
C GLY A 136 -3.34 6.89 19.83
N TYR A 137 -2.13 6.40 20.11
CA TYR A 137 -0.99 7.25 20.44
C TYR A 137 -0.31 7.75 19.17
N HIS A 138 0.19 8.99 19.23
CA HIS A 138 0.90 9.62 18.13
C HIS A 138 1.98 10.56 18.62
N PHE A 139 3.05 10.67 17.86
CA PHE A 139 4.11 11.63 18.09
C PHE A 139 4.08 12.75 17.06
N ASP A 140 3.93 13.98 17.54
CA ASP A 140 3.99 15.18 16.72
C ASP A 140 5.44 15.66 16.64
N ASN A 141 6.12 15.31 15.55
CA ASN A 141 7.52 15.70 15.30
C ASN A 141 7.76 17.21 15.36
N LYS A 142 6.75 18.06 15.12
CA LYS A 142 6.94 19.52 15.12
C LYS A 142 6.93 20.10 16.51
N ARG A 143 6.02 19.61 17.35
CA ARG A 143 5.90 20.02 18.74
C ARG A 143 6.82 19.22 19.66
N ASN A 144 7.38 18.11 19.17
CA ASN A 144 8.19 17.18 19.95
C ASN A 144 7.42 16.61 21.16
N ILE A 145 6.11 16.36 20.97
CA ILE A 145 5.21 15.83 22.00
C ILE A 145 4.52 14.56 21.52
N ALA A 146 4.28 13.64 22.44
CA ALA A 146 3.38 12.52 22.26
C ALA A 146 1.97 12.86 22.77
N PHE A 147 0.96 12.28 22.12
CA PHE A 147 -0.43 12.57 22.40
C PHE A 147 -1.29 11.31 22.37
N ASP A 148 -2.28 11.24 23.26
CA ASP A 148 -3.33 10.23 23.31
C ASP A 148 -4.62 10.79 22.71
N PHE A 149 -4.98 10.33 21.52
CA PHE A 149 -6.17 10.80 20.80
C PHE A 149 -7.49 10.32 21.39
N LEU A 150 -7.47 9.23 22.15
CA LEU A 150 -8.68 8.70 22.77
C LEU A 150 -9.01 9.49 24.03
N LYS A 151 -7.98 9.89 24.78
CA LYS A 151 -8.14 10.69 26.00
C LYS A 151 -8.01 12.20 25.76
N ASN A 152 -7.61 12.62 24.57
CA ASN A 152 -7.34 14.01 24.21
C ASN A 152 -6.36 14.69 25.18
N GLN A 153 -5.22 14.05 25.44
CA GLN A 153 -4.21 14.56 26.38
C GLN A 153 -2.79 14.28 25.89
N GLU A 154 -1.85 15.14 26.30
CA GLU A 154 -0.42 14.90 26.14
C GLU A 154 0.02 13.72 27.00
N ILE A 155 1.01 12.98 26.51
CA ILE A 155 1.63 11.85 27.19
C ILE A 155 3.14 11.94 27.06
N SER A 156 3.87 11.18 27.86
CA SER A 156 5.33 11.17 27.78
C SER A 156 5.83 10.56 26.46
N ASN A 157 6.93 11.11 25.94
CA ASN A 157 7.58 10.60 24.73
C ASN A 157 8.22 9.21 24.94
N ASP A 158 8.54 8.86 26.18
CA ASP A 158 9.09 7.56 26.58
C ASP A 158 8.01 6.56 27.04
N ILE A 159 6.72 6.85 26.77
CA ILE A 159 5.62 6.01 27.22
C ILE A 159 5.84 4.53 26.86
N GLU A 160 5.84 3.69 27.90
CA GLU A 160 5.87 2.25 27.78
C GLU A 160 4.48 1.73 27.41
N VAL A 161 4.43 0.84 26.42
CA VAL A 161 3.17 0.17 26.04
C VAL A 161 2.89 -0.94 27.04
N THR A 162 1.74 -0.86 27.69
CA THR A 162 1.27 -1.86 28.65
C THR A 162 0.48 -2.97 27.97
N GLU A 163 0.15 -4.04 28.72
CA GLU A 163 -0.77 -5.07 28.24
C GLU A 163 -2.16 -4.50 27.93
N ASP A 164 -2.63 -3.52 28.71
CA ASP A 164 -3.92 -2.87 28.48
C ASP A 164 -3.92 -2.04 27.19
N ASP A 165 -2.83 -1.33 26.89
CA ASP A 165 -2.67 -0.64 25.61
C ASP A 165 -2.71 -1.62 24.44
N TYR A 166 -2.06 -2.79 24.58
CA TYR A 166 -2.12 -3.85 23.58
C TYR A 166 -3.54 -4.40 23.42
N LYS A 167 -4.27 -4.66 24.50
CA LYS A 167 -5.66 -5.14 24.44
C LYS A 167 -6.56 -4.15 23.72
N ILE A 168 -6.39 -2.85 23.99
CA ILE A 168 -7.11 -1.78 23.28
C ILE A 168 -6.76 -1.80 21.79
N ALA A 169 -5.46 -1.83 21.44
CA ALA A 169 -5.03 -1.89 20.04
C ALA A 169 -5.58 -3.13 19.31
N LEU A 170 -5.55 -4.29 19.97
CA LEU A 170 -6.09 -5.53 19.42
C LEU A 170 -7.60 -5.45 19.21
N GLY A 171 -8.32 -4.81 20.13
CA GLY A 171 -9.75 -4.52 20.00
C GLY A 171 -10.05 -3.68 18.76
N HIS A 172 -9.34 -2.57 18.57
CA HIS A 172 -9.50 -1.74 17.37
C HIS A 172 -9.13 -2.50 16.09
N LEU A 173 -8.04 -3.26 16.09
CA LEU A 173 -7.64 -4.07 14.93
C LEU A 173 -8.74 -5.06 14.52
N LYS A 174 -9.38 -5.73 15.48
CA LYS A 174 -10.38 -6.76 15.20
C LYS A 174 -11.76 -6.21 14.84
N ASN A 175 -12.13 -5.07 15.43
CA ASN A 175 -13.51 -4.59 15.38
C ASN A 175 -13.69 -3.36 14.48
N GLU A 176 -12.63 -2.56 14.27
CA GLU A 176 -12.73 -1.24 13.61
C GLU A 176 -11.92 -1.18 12.31
N VAL A 177 -10.82 -1.94 12.20
CA VAL A 177 -9.99 -1.99 11.00
C VAL A 177 -10.57 -2.99 10.01
N GLY A 178 -11.37 -2.49 9.05
CA GLY A 178 -12.05 -3.31 8.06
C GLY A 178 -11.17 -3.83 6.91
N CYS A 179 -9.92 -3.36 6.80
CA CYS A 179 -8.96 -3.91 5.84
C CYS A 179 -7.53 -3.84 6.40
N VAL A 180 -6.85 -4.99 6.42
CA VAL A 180 -5.48 -5.15 6.92
C VAL A 180 -4.55 -5.43 5.74
N LEU A 181 -3.48 -4.65 5.64
CA LEU A 181 -2.46 -4.76 4.58
C LEU A 181 -1.12 -5.19 5.17
N ILE A 182 -0.37 -6.06 4.48
CA ILE A 182 0.95 -6.52 4.96
C ILE A 182 2.04 -6.12 3.96
N GLN A 183 3.09 -5.46 4.45
CA GLN A 183 4.24 -5.10 3.63
C GLN A 183 4.88 -6.34 3.00
N GLY A 184 5.09 -6.30 1.69
CA GLY A 184 5.65 -7.42 0.91
C GLY A 184 4.60 -8.16 0.07
N TYR A 185 3.31 -7.92 0.29
CA TYR A 185 2.22 -8.51 -0.49
C TYR A 185 1.52 -7.49 -1.40
N HIS A 186 2.29 -6.79 -2.24
CA HIS A 186 1.81 -5.65 -3.02
C HIS A 186 0.56 -5.93 -3.86
N ALA A 187 0.55 -7.03 -4.62
CA ALA A 187 -0.61 -7.40 -5.44
C ALA A 187 -1.88 -7.61 -4.61
N VAL A 188 -1.78 -8.40 -3.53
CA VAL A 188 -2.90 -8.68 -2.62
C VAL A 188 -3.38 -7.38 -1.97
N ASN A 189 -2.46 -6.57 -1.44
CA ASN A 189 -2.80 -5.29 -0.83
C ASN A 189 -3.52 -4.36 -1.82
N SER A 190 -3.10 -4.37 -3.09
CA SER A 190 -3.71 -3.54 -4.13
C SER A 190 -5.14 -3.97 -4.42
N VAL A 191 -5.42 -5.28 -4.49
CA VAL A 191 -6.78 -5.81 -4.69
C VAL A 191 -7.66 -5.56 -3.46
N LEU A 192 -7.15 -5.85 -2.25
CA LEU A 192 -7.91 -5.57 -1.02
C LEU A 192 -8.25 -4.09 -0.87
N THR A 193 -7.32 -3.20 -1.20
CA THR A 193 -7.58 -1.76 -1.14
C THR A 193 -8.57 -1.33 -2.23
N GLN A 194 -8.52 -1.91 -3.44
CA GLN A 194 -9.51 -1.66 -4.50
C GLN A 194 -10.91 -2.07 -4.06
N GLU A 195 -11.06 -3.27 -3.50
CA GLU A 195 -12.34 -3.78 -3.01
C GLU A 195 -12.84 -2.94 -1.82
N PHE A 196 -11.94 -2.58 -0.90
CA PHE A 196 -12.29 -1.81 0.29
C PHE A 196 -12.75 -0.39 -0.04
N LEU A 197 -12.04 0.30 -0.94
CA LEU A 197 -12.37 1.66 -1.39
C LEU A 197 -13.40 1.66 -2.53
N ASP A 198 -13.71 0.50 -3.09
CA ASP A 198 -14.53 0.33 -4.29
C ASP A 198 -14.05 1.25 -5.43
N CYS A 199 -12.79 1.04 -5.85
CA CYS A 199 -12.12 1.89 -6.82
C CYS A 199 -11.45 1.13 -7.97
N ALA A 200 -11.11 1.87 -9.02
CA ALA A 200 -10.35 1.39 -10.17
C ALA A 200 -8.98 0.80 -9.76
N PRO A 201 -8.27 0.08 -10.65
CA PRO A 201 -7.10 -0.68 -10.23
C PRO A 201 -5.95 0.18 -9.70
N LEU A 202 -5.37 -0.24 -8.56
CA LEU A 202 -4.31 0.46 -7.84
C LEU A 202 -2.93 0.08 -8.37
N TYR A 203 -2.52 0.70 -9.47
CA TYR A 203 -1.15 0.62 -9.97
C TYR A 203 -0.74 1.91 -10.69
N SER A 204 0.57 2.19 -10.77
CA SER A 204 1.09 3.41 -11.40
C SER A 204 2.39 3.14 -12.16
N VAL A 205 2.45 3.30 -13.49
CA VAL A 205 3.72 3.12 -14.23
C VAL A 205 4.80 4.14 -13.84
N THR A 206 4.39 5.26 -13.25
CA THR A 206 5.29 6.35 -12.86
C THR A 206 5.84 6.12 -11.45
N PHE A 207 5.03 5.60 -10.54
CA PHE A 207 5.35 5.53 -9.12
C PHE A 207 5.21 4.12 -8.52
N GLN A 208 5.01 3.07 -9.32
CA GLN A 208 4.99 1.70 -8.80
C GLN A 208 6.36 1.39 -8.19
N GLY A 209 6.35 1.04 -6.92
CA GLY A 209 7.58 0.84 -6.16
C GLY A 209 8.28 2.13 -5.75
N TYR A 210 7.60 3.28 -5.75
CA TYR A 210 8.11 4.51 -5.15
C TYR A 210 8.62 4.25 -3.72
N ASN A 211 9.75 4.84 -3.36
CA ASN A 211 10.49 4.59 -2.12
C ASN A 211 11.05 3.15 -1.95
N ARG A 212 11.10 2.34 -3.01
CA ARG A 212 11.81 1.05 -2.99
C ARG A 212 13.30 1.30 -3.08
N ARG A 213 13.96 1.40 -1.92
CA ARG A 213 15.43 1.55 -1.86
C ARG A 213 16.14 0.29 -2.35
N LYS A 214 17.26 0.50 -3.07
CA LYS A 214 18.17 -0.56 -3.56
C LYS A 214 18.87 -1.29 -2.42
N PHE A 215 19.33 -0.56 -1.40
CA PHE A 215 19.96 -1.13 -0.22
C PHE A 215 18.93 -1.30 0.91
N ARG A 216 18.99 -2.47 1.55
CA ARG A 216 18.25 -2.78 2.77
C ARG A 216 19.25 -3.35 3.76
N LEU A 217 19.22 -2.81 4.97
CA LEU A 217 19.99 -3.37 6.07
C LEU A 217 19.52 -4.82 6.31
N ASP A 218 20.42 -5.76 6.08
CA ASP A 218 20.15 -7.20 6.19
C ASP A 218 20.35 -7.65 7.64
N ARG A 219 19.50 -8.56 8.10
CA ARG A 219 19.56 -9.14 9.45
C ARG A 219 20.92 -9.78 9.75
N LYS A 220 21.65 -10.26 8.73
CA LYS A 220 23.00 -10.83 8.90
C LYS A 220 24.03 -9.86 9.49
N PHE A 221 23.80 -8.55 9.38
CA PHE A 221 24.66 -7.52 9.95
C PHE A 221 24.29 -7.15 11.38
N ILE A 222 23.20 -7.71 11.91
CA ILE A 222 22.70 -7.42 13.25
C ILE A 222 23.21 -8.50 14.21
N SER A 223 23.69 -8.07 15.37
CA SER A 223 24.15 -8.95 16.45
C SER A 223 22.95 -9.59 17.16
N GLU A 224 23.17 -10.72 17.84
CA GLU A 224 22.09 -11.38 18.58
C GLU A 224 21.59 -10.55 19.76
N SER A 225 22.47 -9.79 20.42
CA SER A 225 22.09 -8.86 21.50
C SER A 225 21.19 -7.73 20.99
N THR A 226 21.53 -7.12 19.85
CA THR A 226 20.67 -6.10 19.21
C THR A 226 19.34 -6.69 18.75
N MET A 227 19.34 -7.91 18.19
CA MET A 227 18.10 -8.60 17.82
C MET A 227 17.21 -8.87 19.03
N LYS A 228 17.80 -9.28 20.16
CA LYS A 228 17.10 -9.48 21.43
C LYS A 228 16.48 -8.16 21.92
N MET A 229 17.23 -7.07 21.90
CA MET A 229 16.72 -5.74 22.27
C MET A 229 15.55 -5.29 21.40
N ILE A 230 15.64 -5.49 20.07
CA ILE A 230 14.52 -5.20 19.15
C ILE A 230 13.27 -5.96 19.58
N ARG A 231 13.41 -7.26 19.89
CA ARG A 231 12.29 -8.12 20.30
C ARG A 231 11.67 -7.67 21.62
N GLU A 232 12.49 -7.36 22.61
CA GLU A 232 12.03 -6.92 23.94
C GLU A 232 11.29 -5.58 23.84
N ARG A 233 11.88 -4.59 23.15
CA ARG A 233 11.28 -3.25 22.98
C ARG A 233 10.07 -3.23 22.05
N ASN A 234 9.86 -4.26 21.23
CA ASN A 234 8.74 -4.35 20.29
C ASN A 234 7.83 -5.56 20.52
N HIS A 235 7.82 -6.11 21.74
CA HIS A 235 7.13 -7.38 21.98
C HIS A 235 5.61 -7.30 21.70
N TRP A 236 4.97 -6.14 21.90
CA TRP A 236 3.56 -5.95 21.59
C TRP A 236 3.33 -5.78 20.10
N ASP A 237 4.25 -5.12 19.38
CA ASP A 237 4.24 -5.07 17.92
C ASP A 237 4.32 -6.47 17.30
N PHE A 238 5.08 -7.40 17.89
CA PHE A 238 5.10 -8.80 17.45
C PHE A 238 3.72 -9.46 17.61
N LYS A 239 3.12 -9.38 18.80
CA LYS A 239 1.80 -9.97 19.05
C LYS A 239 0.72 -9.36 18.15
N LEU A 240 0.71 -8.04 17.99
CA LEU A 240 -0.27 -7.34 17.15
C LEU A 240 -0.05 -7.67 15.66
N TYR A 241 1.20 -7.75 15.21
CA TYR A 241 1.53 -8.16 13.84
C TYR A 241 1.04 -9.58 13.55
N ASP A 242 1.22 -10.53 14.46
CA ASP A 242 0.77 -11.91 14.26
C ASP A 242 -0.76 -11.97 14.09
N GLU A 243 -1.51 -11.20 14.87
CA GLU A 243 -2.97 -11.10 14.73
C GLU A 243 -3.38 -10.41 13.41
N ALA A 244 -2.72 -9.31 13.03
CA ALA A 244 -2.94 -8.65 11.76
C ALA A 244 -2.63 -9.58 10.57
N PHE A 245 -1.56 -10.36 10.66
CA PHE A 245 -1.14 -11.30 9.63
C PHE A 245 -2.13 -12.46 9.46
N LYS A 246 -2.75 -12.93 10.56
CA LYS A 246 -3.86 -13.91 10.49
C LYS A 246 -5.05 -13.36 9.72
N ILE A 247 -5.51 -12.15 10.06
CA ILE A 247 -6.62 -11.47 9.37
C ILE A 247 -6.30 -11.33 7.87
N PHE A 248 -5.11 -10.82 7.55
CA PHE A 248 -4.65 -10.67 6.17
C PHE A 248 -4.59 -12.01 5.41
N THR A 249 -4.13 -13.09 6.07
CA THR A 249 -4.01 -14.40 5.43
C THR A 249 -5.38 -14.95 5.01
N LEU A 250 -6.39 -14.81 5.88
CA LEU A 250 -7.77 -15.20 5.56
C LEU A 250 -8.32 -14.42 4.35
N GLU A 251 -8.09 -13.09 4.32
CA GLU A 251 -8.50 -12.25 3.20
C GLU A 251 -7.75 -12.59 1.90
N LYS A 252 -6.46 -12.87 1.99
CA LYS A 252 -5.66 -13.35 0.86
C LYS A 252 -6.19 -14.66 0.31
N GLU A 253 -6.49 -15.63 1.17
CA GLU A 253 -7.06 -16.93 0.78
C GLU A 253 -8.45 -16.75 0.15
N ARG A 254 -9.27 -15.83 0.68
CA ARG A 254 -10.54 -15.44 0.06
C ARG A 254 -10.33 -14.92 -1.35
N LEU A 255 -9.44 -13.95 -1.56
CA LEU A 255 -9.14 -13.42 -2.89
C LEU A 255 -8.60 -14.48 -3.85
N GLN A 256 -7.74 -15.39 -3.37
CA GLN A 256 -7.20 -16.48 -4.17
C GLN A 256 -8.28 -17.47 -4.62
N ARG A 257 -9.33 -17.66 -3.82
CA ARG A 257 -10.46 -18.52 -4.16
C ARG A 257 -11.46 -17.80 -5.08
N ASP A 258 -11.79 -16.55 -4.75
CA ASP A 258 -12.90 -15.83 -5.38
C ASP A 258 -12.46 -15.17 -6.70
N HIS A 259 -11.18 -14.74 -6.79
CA HIS A 259 -10.61 -13.97 -7.91
C HIS A 259 -9.16 -14.38 -8.29
N PRO A 260 -8.83 -15.68 -8.47
CA PRO A 260 -7.46 -16.14 -8.69
C PRO A 260 -6.78 -15.48 -9.91
N GLU A 261 -7.47 -15.39 -11.04
CA GLU A 261 -6.91 -14.84 -12.27
C GLU A 261 -6.72 -13.32 -12.19
N TYR A 262 -7.65 -12.60 -11.57
CA TYR A 262 -7.50 -11.16 -11.37
C TYR A 262 -6.29 -10.86 -10.47
N LEU A 263 -6.11 -11.64 -9.40
CA LEU A 263 -4.95 -11.51 -8.53
C LEU A 263 -3.64 -11.84 -9.26
N GLU A 264 -3.63 -12.85 -10.13
CA GLU A 264 -2.48 -13.18 -11.00
C GLU A 264 -2.14 -12.00 -11.93
N LEU A 265 -3.15 -11.39 -12.56
CA LEU A 265 -2.96 -10.23 -13.43
C LEU A 265 -2.42 -9.01 -12.68
N ILE A 266 -2.98 -8.67 -11.52
CA ILE A 266 -2.48 -7.56 -10.70
C ILE A 266 -1.04 -7.82 -10.25
N ALA A 267 -0.67 -9.06 -9.94
CA ALA A 267 0.71 -9.43 -9.63
C ALA A 267 1.65 -9.26 -10.83
N MET A 268 1.19 -9.59 -12.04
CA MET A 268 1.94 -9.34 -13.27
C MET A 268 2.09 -7.85 -13.56
N ILE A 269 1.01 -7.08 -13.41
CA ILE A 269 1.02 -5.61 -13.58
C ILE A 269 2.00 -4.97 -12.59
N ASP A 270 2.00 -5.40 -11.33
CA ASP A 270 2.97 -4.94 -10.32
C ASP A 270 4.41 -5.20 -10.79
N GLY A 271 4.70 -6.42 -11.26
CA GLY A 271 6.02 -6.78 -11.79
C GLY A 271 6.43 -5.97 -13.02
N ILE A 272 5.49 -5.73 -13.94
CA ILE A 272 5.71 -4.94 -15.15
C ILE A 272 6.00 -3.47 -14.78
N CYS A 273 5.15 -2.88 -13.93
CA CYS A 273 5.16 -1.45 -13.63
C CYS A 273 6.20 -1.04 -12.57
N THR A 274 6.72 -1.96 -11.76
CA THR A 274 7.63 -1.62 -10.66
C THR A 274 8.95 -1.02 -11.14
N SER A 275 9.22 0.24 -10.78
CA SER A 275 10.47 0.91 -11.15
C SER A 275 11.71 0.13 -10.67
N PRO A 276 12.78 -0.01 -11.51
CA PRO A 276 14.01 -0.71 -11.12
C PRO A 276 14.74 -0.05 -9.93
N ASP A 277 14.64 1.26 -9.78
CA ASP A 277 15.33 2.02 -8.74
C ASP A 277 14.41 2.53 -7.63
N GLY A 278 13.09 2.42 -7.83
CA GLY A 278 12.06 2.86 -6.88
C GLY A 278 12.02 4.37 -6.63
N ALA A 279 12.70 5.16 -7.46
CA ALA A 279 12.86 6.61 -7.27
C ALA A 279 12.50 7.40 -8.53
N SER A 280 12.64 6.81 -9.72
CA SER A 280 12.33 7.46 -11.00
C SER A 280 11.17 6.79 -11.73
N ALA A 281 10.54 7.56 -12.62
CA ALA A 281 9.54 7.04 -13.55
C ALA A 281 10.16 5.94 -14.42
N MET A 282 9.41 4.87 -14.67
CA MET A 282 9.90 3.74 -15.47
C MET A 282 10.25 4.17 -16.92
N PRO A 283 11.45 3.84 -17.42
CA PRO A 283 11.77 4.05 -18.83
C PRO A 283 10.84 3.23 -19.74
N VAL A 284 10.41 3.83 -20.86
CA VAL A 284 9.45 3.21 -21.77
C VAL A 284 9.91 1.83 -22.26
N ALA A 285 11.17 1.74 -22.66
CA ALA A 285 11.77 0.49 -23.13
C ALA A 285 11.77 -0.63 -22.07
N VAL A 286 11.91 -0.29 -20.79
CA VAL A 286 11.88 -1.27 -19.68
C VAL A 286 10.47 -1.83 -19.51
N PHE A 287 9.46 -0.96 -19.54
CA PHE A 287 8.05 -1.37 -19.52
C PHE A 287 7.72 -2.27 -20.71
N GLU A 288 8.05 -1.84 -21.93
CA GLU A 288 7.77 -2.61 -23.15
C GLU A 288 8.43 -3.99 -23.14
N HIS A 289 9.70 -4.06 -22.71
CA HIS A 289 10.41 -5.32 -22.59
C HIS A 289 9.70 -6.27 -21.62
N ARG A 290 9.32 -5.78 -20.42
CA ARG A 290 8.61 -6.59 -19.41
C ARG A 290 7.22 -7.01 -19.86
N LEU A 291 6.48 -6.11 -20.51
CA LEU A 291 5.18 -6.42 -21.08
C LEU A 291 5.29 -7.56 -22.10
N VAL A 292 6.23 -7.47 -23.04
CA VAL A 292 6.48 -8.53 -24.04
C VAL A 292 6.88 -9.85 -23.40
N MET A 293 7.75 -9.82 -22.39
CA MET A 293 8.12 -11.03 -21.66
C MET A 293 6.91 -11.68 -20.97
N ALA A 294 6.09 -10.88 -20.28
CA ALA A 294 4.89 -11.35 -19.60
C ALA A 294 3.88 -11.93 -20.61
N THR A 295 3.64 -11.26 -21.73
CA THR A 295 2.73 -11.74 -22.78
C THR A 295 3.23 -13.04 -23.39
N ASN A 296 4.53 -13.14 -23.71
CA ASN A 296 5.10 -14.36 -24.29
C ASN A 296 5.02 -15.54 -23.32
N LEU A 297 5.28 -15.31 -22.03
CA LEU A 297 5.16 -16.35 -21.00
C LEU A 297 3.72 -16.89 -20.89
N LEU A 298 2.74 -15.99 -20.91
CA LEU A 298 1.32 -16.36 -20.88
C LEU A 298 0.91 -17.12 -22.15
N LEU A 299 1.34 -16.67 -23.33
CA LEU A 299 1.07 -17.35 -24.60
C LEU A 299 1.69 -18.75 -24.66
N GLN A 300 2.91 -18.93 -24.14
CA GLN A 300 3.54 -20.25 -24.01
C GLN A 300 2.73 -21.18 -23.10
N LYS A 301 2.11 -20.64 -22.05
CA LYS A 301 1.18 -21.35 -21.17
C LYS A 301 -0.23 -21.49 -21.75
N LYS A 302 -0.46 -21.08 -22.99
CA LYS A 302 -1.77 -21.06 -23.67
C LYS A 302 -2.83 -20.22 -22.92
N ARG A 303 -2.40 -19.23 -22.13
CA ARG A 303 -3.26 -18.33 -21.36
C ARG A 303 -3.55 -17.04 -22.14
N ARG A 304 -4.15 -17.17 -23.32
CA ARG A 304 -4.53 -16.03 -24.19
C ARG A 304 -5.48 -15.07 -23.46
N ASP A 305 -6.41 -15.64 -22.69
CA ASP A 305 -7.34 -14.96 -21.80
C ASP A 305 -6.65 -13.93 -20.91
N LEU A 306 -5.55 -14.33 -20.25
CA LEU A 306 -4.79 -13.44 -19.37
C LEU A 306 -4.02 -12.37 -20.12
N VAL A 307 -3.55 -12.64 -21.35
CA VAL A 307 -2.86 -11.60 -22.12
C VAL A 307 -3.82 -10.47 -22.50
N VAL A 308 -5.03 -10.83 -22.94
CA VAL A 308 -6.07 -9.83 -23.24
C VAL A 308 -6.48 -9.10 -21.97
N GLY A 309 -6.72 -9.82 -20.86
CA GLY A 309 -7.04 -9.21 -19.56
C GLY A 309 -5.96 -8.24 -19.06
N LEU A 310 -4.69 -8.63 -19.15
CA LEU A 310 -3.54 -7.77 -18.83
C LEU A 310 -3.55 -6.48 -19.67
N CYS A 311 -3.76 -6.62 -20.98
CA CYS A 311 -3.80 -5.48 -21.91
C CYS A 311 -4.95 -4.52 -21.60
N LEU A 312 -6.15 -5.05 -21.35
CA LEU A 312 -7.33 -4.24 -21.03
C LEU A 312 -7.20 -3.55 -19.67
N LEU A 313 -6.67 -4.24 -18.66
CA LEU A 313 -6.44 -3.62 -17.35
C LEU A 313 -5.41 -2.50 -17.44
N LEU A 314 -4.33 -2.67 -18.22
CA LEU A 314 -3.35 -1.63 -18.52
C LEU A 314 -3.95 -0.46 -19.35
N ALA A 315 -5.04 -0.68 -20.08
CA ALA A 315 -5.69 0.39 -20.85
C ALA A 315 -6.53 1.35 -19.98
N ILE A 316 -6.94 0.93 -18.78
CA ILE A 316 -7.79 1.73 -17.86
C ILE A 316 -7.15 3.08 -17.49
N ARG A 317 -5.82 3.19 -17.55
CA ARG A 317 -5.08 4.40 -17.15
C ARG A 317 -4.59 5.15 -18.40
N PRO A 318 -5.37 6.08 -18.97
CA PRO A 318 -5.02 6.80 -20.20
C PRO A 318 -3.84 7.75 -20.03
N GLU A 319 -3.48 8.07 -18.79
CA GLU A 319 -2.28 8.83 -18.40
C GLU A 319 -0.94 8.16 -18.81
N TYR A 320 -1.01 6.99 -19.43
CA TYR A 320 0.12 6.36 -20.09
C TYR A 320 0.59 7.10 -21.34
N ARG A 321 1.92 7.10 -21.51
CA ARG A 321 2.56 7.63 -22.72
C ARG A 321 1.95 6.93 -23.93
N ARG A 322 1.62 7.67 -24.99
CA ARG A 322 1.08 7.13 -26.24
C ARG A 322 1.84 5.89 -26.76
N ALA A 323 3.15 5.82 -26.51
CA ALA A 323 3.97 4.65 -26.83
C ALA A 323 3.51 3.36 -26.11
N PHE A 324 3.13 3.44 -24.83
CA PHE A 324 2.60 2.29 -24.08
C PHE A 324 1.28 1.79 -24.65
N GLN A 325 0.35 2.71 -24.92
CA GLN A 325 -0.93 2.36 -25.51
C GLN A 325 -0.77 1.75 -26.90
N ALA A 326 0.12 2.31 -27.74
CA ALA A 326 0.43 1.74 -29.05
C ALA A 326 0.94 0.30 -28.97
N ARG A 327 1.79 -0.02 -27.98
CA ARG A 327 2.30 -1.38 -27.78
C ARG A 327 1.22 -2.35 -27.31
N ILE A 328 0.37 -1.92 -26.38
CA ILE A 328 -0.78 -2.71 -25.92
C ILE A 328 -1.72 -3.03 -27.10
N ARG A 329 -2.04 -2.01 -27.91
CA ARG A 329 -2.85 -2.15 -29.12
C ARG A 329 -2.23 -3.13 -30.11
N GLU A 330 -0.93 -3.07 -30.35
CA GLU A 330 -0.22 -4.01 -31.24
C GLU A 330 -0.38 -5.46 -30.79
N ILE A 331 -0.28 -5.72 -29.48
CA ILE A 331 -0.49 -7.04 -28.91
C ILE A 331 -1.94 -7.47 -29.14
N LEU A 332 -2.92 -6.62 -28.81
CA LEU A 332 -4.34 -6.92 -29.03
C LEU A 332 -4.70 -7.14 -30.51
N MET A 333 -4.05 -6.47 -31.47
CA MET A 333 -4.30 -6.74 -32.90
C MET A 333 -3.82 -8.12 -33.33
N LYS A 334 -2.80 -8.67 -32.67
CA LYS A 334 -2.25 -10.00 -32.99
C LYS A 334 -3.03 -11.13 -32.33
N ILE A 335 -3.55 -10.89 -31.14
CA ILE A 335 -4.10 -11.96 -30.29
C ILE A 335 -5.50 -11.67 -29.73
N GLY A 336 -6.05 -10.48 -29.86
CA GLY A 336 -7.40 -10.12 -29.41
C GLY A 336 -8.46 -10.44 -30.46
N THR A 337 -9.72 -10.25 -30.10
CA THR A 337 -10.87 -10.21 -31.02
C THR A 337 -11.21 -8.76 -31.39
N PRO A 338 -12.05 -8.53 -32.42
CA PRO A 338 -12.59 -7.20 -32.70
C PRO A 338 -13.28 -6.55 -31.49
N GLU A 339 -13.95 -7.34 -30.66
CA GLU A 339 -14.60 -6.89 -29.42
C GLU A 339 -13.59 -6.46 -28.35
N ASP A 340 -12.46 -7.18 -28.23
CA ASP A 340 -11.39 -6.80 -27.30
C ASP A 340 -10.73 -5.47 -27.74
N LEU A 341 -10.49 -5.30 -29.05
CA LEU A 341 -9.97 -4.05 -29.61
C LEU A 341 -10.94 -2.88 -29.43
N LYS A 342 -12.25 -3.12 -29.63
CA LYS A 342 -13.28 -2.11 -29.36
C LYS A 342 -13.29 -1.71 -27.88
N SER A 343 -13.20 -2.69 -26.98
CA SER A 343 -13.15 -2.43 -25.53
C SER A 343 -11.91 -1.62 -25.16
N PHE A 344 -10.75 -1.93 -25.75
CA PHE A 344 -9.53 -1.14 -25.61
C PHE A 344 -9.74 0.30 -26.10
N ASP A 345 -10.32 0.49 -27.28
CA ASP A 345 -10.60 1.83 -27.83
C ASP A 345 -11.55 2.64 -26.94
N GLU A 346 -12.54 1.98 -26.34
CA GLU A 346 -13.46 2.62 -25.40
C GLU A 346 -12.75 3.06 -24.11
N LEU A 347 -11.85 2.23 -23.57
CA LEU A 347 -11.04 2.56 -22.39
C LEU A 347 -10.02 3.67 -22.68
N GLU A 348 -9.25 3.53 -23.76
CA GLU A 348 -8.20 4.48 -24.18
C GLU A 348 -8.77 5.89 -24.39
N ASN A 349 -9.95 5.99 -25.00
CA ASN A 349 -10.61 7.26 -25.29
C ASN A 349 -11.52 7.75 -24.15
N GLY A 350 -11.54 7.08 -22.99
CA GLY A 350 -12.38 7.44 -21.85
C GLY A 350 -13.89 7.33 -22.12
N LYS A 351 -14.31 6.56 -23.14
CA LYS A 351 -15.72 6.29 -23.46
C LYS A 351 -16.32 5.24 -22.52
N ARG A 352 -15.48 4.38 -21.94
CA ARG A 352 -15.84 3.45 -20.87
C ARG A 352 -15.12 3.87 -19.60
N GLU A 353 -15.88 4.35 -18.63
CA GLU A 353 -15.37 4.67 -17.31
C GLU A 353 -15.18 3.37 -16.51
N VAL A 354 -14.03 3.25 -15.84
CA VAL A 354 -13.76 2.17 -14.89
C VAL A 354 -13.40 2.86 -13.60
N SER A 355 -14.39 2.99 -12.73
CA SER A 355 -14.27 3.77 -11.49
C SER A 355 -14.29 2.87 -10.26
N THR A 356 -14.83 1.66 -10.37
CA THR A 356 -15.02 0.71 -9.26
C THR A 356 -14.20 -0.58 -9.41
N PHE A 357 -14.13 -1.34 -8.33
CA PHE A 357 -13.52 -2.68 -8.36
C PHE A 357 -14.34 -3.63 -9.24
N ARG A 358 -15.68 -3.53 -9.18
CA ARG A 358 -16.58 -4.33 -10.02
C ARG A 358 -16.36 -4.04 -11.50
N ASP A 359 -16.26 -2.78 -11.90
CA ASP A 359 -15.99 -2.40 -13.30
C ASP A 359 -14.69 -3.05 -13.80
N SER A 360 -13.67 -3.11 -12.93
CA SER A 360 -12.37 -3.70 -13.24
C SER A 360 -12.48 -5.22 -13.46
N LEU A 361 -13.25 -5.91 -12.61
CA LEU A 361 -13.57 -7.32 -12.79
C LEU A 361 -14.38 -7.55 -14.06
N GLU A 362 -15.34 -6.67 -14.38
CA GLU A 362 -16.14 -6.77 -15.60
C GLU A 362 -15.32 -6.55 -16.86
N VAL A 363 -14.37 -5.60 -16.87
CA VAL A 363 -13.42 -5.41 -17.98
C VAL A 363 -12.63 -6.70 -18.21
N PHE A 364 -12.16 -7.33 -17.14
CA PHE A 364 -11.43 -8.59 -17.22
C PHE A 364 -12.33 -9.74 -17.73
N GLN A 365 -13.53 -9.90 -17.16
CA GLN A 365 -14.46 -10.99 -17.50
C GLN A 365 -15.15 -10.81 -18.86
N ALA A 366 -15.24 -9.57 -19.37
CA ALA A 366 -15.82 -9.27 -20.67
C ALA A 366 -14.92 -9.73 -21.83
N SER A 367 -13.63 -9.98 -21.57
CA SER A 367 -12.70 -10.55 -22.55
C SER A 367 -13.29 -11.82 -23.17
N SER A 368 -13.47 -11.77 -24.48
CA SER A 368 -14.04 -12.85 -25.29
C SER A 368 -13.31 -14.19 -25.10
N ALA A 369 -11.99 -14.13 -24.83
CA ALA A 369 -11.15 -15.28 -24.54
C ALA A 369 -11.50 -15.99 -23.21
N PHE A 370 -12.04 -15.27 -22.22
CA PHE A 370 -12.47 -15.86 -20.95
C PHE A 370 -13.79 -16.65 -21.11
N LYS A 371 -14.63 -16.24 -22.07
CA LYS A 371 -15.92 -16.89 -22.37
C LYS A 371 -15.74 -18.15 -23.22
N SER A 372 -14.76 -18.20 -24.13
CA SER A 372 -14.53 -19.36 -25.00
C SER A 372 -13.91 -20.58 -24.30
N ASP A 373 -13.05 -20.36 -23.30
CA ASP A 373 -12.32 -21.48 -22.64
C ASP A 373 -13.13 -22.22 -21.57
N ARG A 374 -14.21 -21.62 -21.03
CA ARG A 374 -15.16 -22.33 -20.14
C ARG A 374 -16.10 -23.27 -20.89
N HIS A 375 -16.40 -23.00 -22.16
CA HIS A 375 -17.27 -23.86 -22.98
C HIS A 375 -16.55 -25.06 -23.60
N LEU A 376 -15.22 -25.13 -23.51
CA LEU A 376 -14.44 -26.29 -23.98
C LEU A 376 -14.13 -27.30 -22.86
N ASN A 377 -14.40 -26.95 -21.60
CA ASN A 377 -14.12 -27.79 -20.42
C ASN A 377 -15.37 -28.11 -19.56
N ALA A 378 -16.56 -27.73 -20.04
CA ALA A 378 -17.86 -28.12 -19.48
C ALA A 378 -18.62 -28.91 -20.55
#